data_AF-A0AAJ5VTQ1-F1
#
_entry.id   AF-A0AAJ5VTQ1-F1
#
_cell.length_a   1.000
_cell.length_b   1.000
_cell.length_c   1.000
_cell.angle_alpha   90.00
_cell.angle_beta   90.00
_cell.angle_gamma   90.00
#
_symmetry.space_group_name_H-M   'P 1'
#
loop_
_entity.id
_entity.type
_entity.pdbx_description
1 polymer ?
#
loop_
_entity_poly.entity_id
_entity_poly.type
_entity_poly.pdbx_seq_one_letter_code
_entity_poly.pdbx_strand_id
1 'polypeptide(L)'
;MSARVLKPLLLSLVLLAAGVGGYFYWFYEAPRASGPLSQALLERFDPAESQQVVNDILAAHMDVGAPVAEQRTVLESNGFDCAISLVEETGAQLLTCRRPIDGRRYCDRVRYVAYETAVGDIIQSLGATTHVSNRDRMLGRCSYTPPSPED
;
A
#
# COMPACT_ATOMS: atom_id res chain seq x y z
N MET A 1 -0.96 0.62 58.88
CA MET A 1 -1.00 1.59 57.78
C MET A 1 -1.37 0.86 56.49
N SER A 2 -2.31 1.43 55.74
CA SER A 2 -3.17 0.84 54.69
C SER A 2 -2.52 0.04 53.55
N ALA A 3 -2.86 -1.25 53.46
CA ALA A 3 -2.66 -2.11 52.28
C ALA A 3 -3.71 -1.90 51.16
N ARG A 4 -4.36 -0.72 51.09
CA ARG A 4 -5.45 -0.42 50.14
C ARG A 4 -5.04 0.46 48.96
N VAL A 5 -3.79 0.94 48.91
CA VAL A 5 -3.35 1.95 47.92
C VAL A 5 -2.52 1.36 46.78
N LEU A 6 -2.09 0.09 46.89
CA LEU A 6 -1.20 -0.54 45.89
C LEU A 6 -1.94 -1.02 44.61
N LYS A 7 -3.24 -1.36 44.72
CA LYS A 7 -4.07 -1.85 43.61
C LYS A 7 -4.39 -0.81 42.51
N PRO A 8 -4.74 0.45 42.80
CA PRO A 8 -5.08 1.41 41.73
C PRO A 8 -3.86 1.80 40.89
N LEU A 9 -2.66 1.81 41.49
CA LEU A 9 -1.44 2.29 40.83
C LEU A 9 -0.94 1.31 39.74
N LEU A 10 -1.06 0.00 40.00
CA LEU A 10 -0.80 -1.06 39.01
C LEU A 10 -1.84 -1.06 37.88
N LEU A 11 -3.12 -0.81 38.18
CA LEU A 11 -4.16 -0.72 37.15
C LEU A 11 -3.95 0.48 36.21
N SER A 12 -3.57 1.63 36.76
CA SER A 12 -3.26 2.83 35.99
C SER A 12 -2.06 2.65 35.07
N LEU A 13 -1.02 1.93 35.52
CA LEU A 13 0.18 1.66 34.71
C LEU A 13 -0.09 0.71 33.54
N VAL A 14 -0.91 -0.33 33.75
CA VAL A 14 -1.33 -1.26 32.69
C VAL A 14 -2.19 -0.55 31.65
N LEU A 15 -3.10 0.33 32.08
CA LEU A 15 -3.93 1.13 31.16
C LEU A 15 -3.11 2.14 30.33
N LEU A 16 -2.07 2.75 30.93
CA LEU A 16 -1.14 3.63 30.21
C LEU A 16 -0.28 2.84 29.20
N ALA A 17 0.22 1.67 29.57
CA ALA A 17 1.00 0.82 28.65
C ALA A 17 0.14 0.29 27.48
N ALA A 18 -1.11 -0.10 27.74
CA ALA A 18 -2.06 -0.49 26.69
C ALA A 18 -2.46 0.70 25.80
N GLY A 19 -2.60 1.90 26.37
CA GLY A 19 -2.90 3.13 25.63
C GLY A 19 -1.76 3.54 24.70
N VAL A 20 -0.52 3.51 25.18
CA VAL A 20 0.67 3.89 24.37
C VAL A 20 1.01 2.80 23.35
N GLY A 21 0.97 1.52 23.72
CA GLY A 21 1.23 0.41 22.81
C GLY A 21 0.14 0.24 21.73
N GLY A 22 -1.13 0.43 22.09
CA GLY A 22 -2.26 0.42 21.15
C GLY A 22 -2.27 1.64 20.22
N TYR A 23 -1.90 2.81 20.73
CA TYR A 23 -1.72 4.01 19.90
C TYR A 23 -0.59 3.81 18.88
N PHE A 24 0.58 3.33 19.32
CA PHE A 24 1.70 3.07 18.41
C PHE A 24 1.37 2.02 17.34
N TYR A 25 0.70 0.93 17.70
CA TYR A 25 0.29 -0.09 16.74
C TYR A 25 -0.66 0.45 15.65
N TRP A 26 -1.53 1.41 15.99
CA TRP A 26 -2.45 2.01 15.02
C TRP A 26 -1.79 3.05 14.10
N PHE A 27 -0.68 3.66 14.53
CA PHE A 27 -0.02 4.74 13.81
C PHE A 27 1.34 4.37 13.18
N TYR A 28 1.88 3.19 13.48
CA TYR A 28 3.17 2.78 12.96
C TYR A 28 3.04 2.29 11.50
N GLU A 29 3.41 3.15 10.58
CA GLU A 29 3.67 2.77 9.20
C GLU A 29 5.11 2.27 9.09
N ALA A 30 5.30 1.03 8.63
CA ALA A 30 6.65 0.53 8.39
C ALA A 30 7.30 1.37 7.28
N PRO A 31 8.56 1.83 7.46
CA PRO A 31 9.23 2.61 6.43
C PRO A 31 9.34 1.80 5.14
N ARG A 32 8.87 2.38 4.03
CA ARG A 32 8.85 1.74 2.72
C ARG A 32 10.11 2.05 1.91
N ALA A 33 10.43 1.18 0.97
CA ALA A 33 11.52 1.45 0.03
C ALA A 33 11.24 2.74 -0.76
N SER A 34 12.25 3.60 -0.88
CA SER A 34 12.17 4.93 -1.48
C SER A 34 13.02 5.03 -2.75
N GLY A 35 12.62 4.30 -3.80
CA GLY A 35 13.28 4.36 -5.11
C GLY A 35 12.83 5.56 -5.98
N PRO A 36 13.46 5.79 -7.15
CA PRO A 36 13.18 6.94 -8.02
C PRO A 36 11.71 7.05 -8.47
N LEU A 37 11.10 5.92 -8.87
CA LEU A 37 9.68 5.89 -9.25
C LEU A 37 8.79 6.30 -8.07
N SER A 38 9.13 5.80 -6.87
CA SER A 38 8.38 6.11 -5.65
C SER A 38 8.41 7.61 -5.34
N GLN A 39 9.57 8.26 -5.52
CA GLN A 39 9.76 9.68 -5.29
C GLN A 39 8.98 10.51 -6.32
N ALA A 40 9.10 10.17 -7.60
CA ALA A 40 8.38 10.86 -8.67
C ALA A 40 6.85 10.81 -8.49
N LEU A 41 6.31 9.66 -8.06
CA LEU A 41 4.90 9.51 -7.76
C LEU A 41 4.47 10.29 -6.50
N LEU A 42 5.33 10.38 -5.48
CA LEU A 42 5.05 11.13 -4.26
C LEU A 42 5.07 12.64 -4.47
N GLU A 43 6.06 13.13 -5.23
CA GLU A 43 6.21 14.56 -5.53
C GLU A 43 5.00 15.13 -6.30
N ARG A 44 4.36 14.28 -7.10
CA ARG A 44 3.18 14.63 -7.89
C ARG A 44 1.91 13.95 -7.39
N PHE A 45 1.88 13.51 -6.13
CA PHE A 45 0.69 12.86 -5.61
C PHE A 45 -0.44 13.89 -5.41
N ASP A 46 -1.47 13.80 -6.25
CA ASP A 46 -2.77 14.45 -6.06
C ASP A 46 -3.88 13.37 -6.08
N PRO A 47 -4.79 13.30 -5.08
CA PRO A 47 -5.98 12.45 -5.15
C PRO A 47 -6.90 12.72 -6.36
N ALA A 48 -6.81 13.90 -6.96
CA ALA A 48 -7.50 14.29 -8.18
C ALA A 48 -6.59 14.20 -9.43
N GLU A 49 -5.38 13.65 -9.27
CA GLU A 49 -4.42 13.50 -10.36
C GLU A 49 -5.02 12.70 -11.51
N SER A 50 -4.69 13.13 -12.73
CA SER A 50 -5.10 12.44 -13.93
C SER A 50 -4.47 11.04 -13.97
N GLN A 51 -5.28 10.04 -14.33
CA GLN A 51 -4.77 8.69 -14.57
C GLN A 51 -3.61 8.66 -15.58
N GLN A 52 -3.67 9.55 -16.58
CA GLN A 52 -2.62 9.67 -17.59
C GLN A 52 -1.29 10.11 -16.98
N VAL A 53 -1.29 11.05 -16.04
CA VAL A 53 -0.07 11.53 -15.41
C VAL A 53 0.60 10.43 -14.59
N VAL A 54 -0.19 9.61 -13.88
CA VAL A 54 0.33 8.45 -13.15
C VAL A 54 0.95 7.44 -14.11
N ASN A 55 0.28 7.16 -15.23
CA ASN A 55 0.79 6.26 -16.28
C ASN A 55 2.08 6.77 -16.91
N ASP A 56 2.18 8.07 -17.19
CA ASP A 56 3.37 8.68 -17.79
C ASP A 56 4.58 8.58 -16.85
N ILE A 57 4.37 8.78 -15.54
CA ILE A 57 5.42 8.60 -14.53
C ILE A 57 5.87 7.14 -14.47
N LEU A 58 4.94 6.18 -14.48
CA LEU A 58 5.27 4.76 -14.50
C LEU A 58 6.09 4.39 -15.75
N ALA A 59 5.62 4.78 -16.93
CA ALA A 59 6.29 4.49 -18.21
C ALA A 59 7.67 5.15 -18.32
N ALA A 60 7.93 6.25 -17.61
CA ALA A 60 9.25 6.87 -17.56
C ALA A 60 10.28 6.10 -16.71
N HIS A 61 9.84 5.20 -15.83
CA HIS A 61 10.71 4.51 -14.87
C HIS A 61 10.73 2.98 -15.03
N MET A 62 9.83 2.41 -15.83
CA MET A 62 9.78 0.98 -16.09
C MET A 62 9.24 0.70 -17.49
N ASP A 63 9.64 -0.43 -18.07
CA ASP A 63 9.03 -0.93 -19.30
C ASP A 63 7.67 -1.55 -18.98
N VAL A 64 6.60 -0.85 -19.36
CA VAL A 64 5.21 -1.31 -19.16
C VAL A 64 4.83 -2.47 -20.08
N GLY A 65 5.66 -2.79 -21.08
CA GLY A 65 5.51 -3.95 -21.96
C GLY A 65 6.28 -5.19 -21.51
N ALA A 66 7.13 -5.09 -20.48
CA ALA A 66 7.87 -6.23 -19.93
C ALA A 66 6.95 -7.24 -19.24
N PRO A 67 7.36 -8.51 -19.04
CA PRO A 67 6.57 -9.49 -18.30
C PRO A 67 6.18 -9.01 -16.89
N VAL A 68 5.01 -9.40 -16.38
CA VAL A 68 4.50 -8.91 -15.10
C VAL A 68 5.42 -9.27 -13.92
N ALA A 69 6.17 -10.36 -14.03
CA ALA A 69 7.17 -10.73 -13.03
C ALA A 69 8.31 -9.71 -12.94
N GLU A 70 8.75 -9.16 -14.07
CA GLU A 70 9.78 -8.11 -14.12
C GLU A 70 9.23 -6.77 -13.63
N GLN A 71 8.03 -6.40 -14.09
CA GLN A 71 7.34 -5.20 -13.61
C GLN A 71 7.16 -5.22 -12.09
N ARG A 72 6.78 -6.39 -11.52
CA ARG A 72 6.66 -6.59 -10.07
C ARG A 72 7.97 -6.26 -9.36
N THR A 73 9.11 -6.79 -9.83
CA THR A 73 10.41 -6.54 -9.20
C THR A 73 10.76 -5.06 -9.17
N VAL A 74 10.49 -4.34 -10.26
CA VAL A 74 10.70 -2.88 -10.30
C VAL A 74 9.81 -2.18 -9.29
N LEU A 75 8.51 -2.51 -9.24
CA LEU A 75 7.54 -1.89 -8.34
C LEU A 75 7.85 -2.18 -6.87
N GLU A 76 8.20 -3.42 -6.51
CA GLU A 76 8.56 -3.81 -5.14
C GLU A 76 9.82 -3.09 -4.66
N SER A 77 10.84 -2.93 -5.53
CA SER A 77 12.04 -2.14 -5.21
C SER A 77 11.75 -0.66 -4.96
N ASN A 78 10.57 -0.18 -5.39
CA ASN A 78 10.07 1.17 -5.19
C ASN A 78 8.97 1.26 -4.10
N GLY A 79 8.87 0.23 -3.25
CA GLY A 79 8.02 0.25 -2.06
C GLY A 79 6.54 -0.02 -2.32
N PHE A 80 6.21 -0.56 -3.50
CA PHE A 80 4.88 -1.14 -3.76
C PHE A 80 4.76 -2.52 -3.14
N ASP A 81 3.58 -2.84 -2.64
CA ASP A 81 3.16 -4.19 -2.28
C ASP A 81 2.41 -4.78 -3.47
N CYS A 82 2.93 -5.88 -4.01
CA CYS A 82 2.43 -6.50 -5.23
C CYS A 82 1.94 -7.92 -4.99
N ALA A 83 0.96 -8.34 -5.79
CA ALA A 83 0.52 -9.73 -5.92
C ALA A 83 0.34 -10.05 -7.40
N ILE A 84 0.64 -11.29 -7.78
CA ILE A 84 0.34 -11.83 -9.10
C ILE A 84 -0.67 -12.94 -8.90
N SER A 85 -1.88 -12.76 -9.42
CA SER A 85 -2.92 -13.78 -9.38
C SER A 85 -3.06 -14.43 -10.74
N LEU A 86 -3.19 -15.76 -10.77
CA LEU A 86 -3.49 -16.51 -11.98
C LEU A 86 -4.99 -16.45 -12.29
N VAL A 87 -5.35 -16.20 -13.55
CA VAL A 87 -6.72 -16.31 -14.04
C VAL A 87 -6.89 -17.68 -14.67
N GLU A 88 -7.36 -18.65 -13.88
CA GLU A 88 -7.38 -20.08 -14.23
C GLU A 88 -8.02 -20.37 -15.60
N GLU A 89 -9.10 -19.68 -15.97
CA GLU A 89 -9.82 -19.94 -17.23
C GLU A 89 -9.01 -19.57 -18.48
N THR A 90 -8.06 -18.65 -18.34
CA THR A 90 -7.30 -18.09 -19.48
C THR A 90 -5.81 -18.39 -19.40
N GLY A 91 -5.30 -18.84 -18.24
CA GLY A 91 -3.87 -18.95 -17.96
C GLY A 91 -3.15 -17.59 -17.89
N ALA A 92 -3.91 -16.50 -17.87
CA ALA A 92 -3.37 -15.15 -17.78
C ALA A 92 -2.89 -14.82 -16.36
N GLN A 93 -2.05 -13.81 -16.24
CA GLN A 93 -1.55 -13.30 -14.98
C GLN A 93 -2.02 -11.86 -14.78
N LEU A 94 -2.57 -11.60 -13.59
CA LEU A 94 -2.97 -10.28 -13.15
C LEU A 94 -2.01 -9.79 -12.07
N LEU A 95 -1.18 -8.81 -12.41
CA LEU A 95 -0.39 -8.07 -11.44
C LEU A 95 -1.23 -6.97 -10.82
N THR A 96 -1.33 -6.96 -9.50
CA THR A 96 -1.91 -5.86 -8.74
C THR A 96 -0.89 -5.36 -7.73
N CYS A 97 -0.49 -4.10 -7.87
CA CYS A 97 0.42 -3.43 -6.96
C CYS A 97 -0.26 -2.24 -6.30
N ARG A 98 0.12 -1.97 -5.05
CA ARG A 98 -0.37 -0.83 -4.27
C ARG A 98 0.79 -0.20 -3.54
N ARG A 99 0.83 1.12 -3.53
CA ARG A 99 1.79 1.88 -2.73
C ARG A 99 1.06 2.92 -1.90
N PRO A 100 0.93 2.67 -0.59
CA PRO A 100 0.48 3.68 0.37
C PRO A 100 1.36 4.93 0.35
N ILE A 101 0.75 6.07 0.67
CA ILE A 101 1.45 7.34 0.86
C ILE A 101 1.77 7.50 2.34
N ASP A 102 3.06 7.56 2.67
CA ASP A 102 3.52 7.71 4.04
C ASP A 102 2.92 8.96 4.71
N GLY A 103 2.51 8.83 5.97
CA GLY A 103 1.85 9.89 6.73
C GLY A 103 0.38 10.12 6.36
N ARG A 104 -0.18 9.34 5.43
CA ARG A 104 -1.60 9.41 5.03
C ARG A 104 -2.44 8.23 5.57
N ARG A 105 -1.92 7.47 6.55
CA ARG A 105 -2.64 6.38 7.25
C ARG A 105 -3.16 5.30 6.30
N TYR A 106 -2.42 5.00 5.23
CA TYR A 106 -2.85 4.08 4.16
C TYR A 106 -4.16 4.44 3.42
N CYS A 107 -4.75 5.60 3.70
CA CYS A 107 -6.00 6.04 3.10
C CYS A 107 -5.79 6.46 1.63
N ASP A 108 -4.63 7.04 1.38
CA ASP A 108 -4.20 7.50 0.06
C ASP A 108 -3.13 6.55 -0.44
N ARG A 109 -3.26 6.12 -1.70
CA ARG A 109 -2.34 5.15 -2.30
C ARG A 109 -2.33 5.24 -3.82
N VAL A 110 -1.20 4.92 -4.41
CA VAL A 110 -1.08 4.64 -5.84
C VAL A 110 -1.40 3.16 -6.07
N ARG A 111 -2.18 2.85 -7.09
CA ARG A 111 -2.44 1.49 -7.55
C ARG A 111 -1.85 1.33 -8.95
N TYR A 112 -1.32 0.15 -9.21
CA TYR A 112 -0.93 -0.27 -10.55
C TYR A 112 -1.52 -1.66 -10.82
N VAL A 113 -2.05 -1.85 -12.02
CA VAL A 113 -2.56 -3.14 -12.49
C VAL A 113 -1.97 -3.41 -13.86
N ALA A 114 -1.48 -4.62 -14.08
CA ALA A 114 -1.09 -5.10 -15.40
C ALA A 114 -1.66 -6.49 -15.66
N TYR A 115 -2.05 -6.76 -16.89
CA TYR A 115 -2.59 -8.04 -17.32
C TYR A 115 -1.72 -8.62 -18.44
N GLU A 116 -1.16 -9.80 -18.17
CA GLU A 116 -0.38 -10.60 -19.11
C GLU A 116 -1.19 -11.81 -19.55
N THR A 117 -1.33 -12.00 -20.86
CA THR A 117 -2.01 -13.18 -21.42
C THR A 117 -1.17 -14.45 -21.24
N ALA A 118 -1.76 -15.63 -21.43
CA ALA A 118 -1.02 -16.90 -21.35
C ALA A 118 0.14 -17.05 -22.37
N VAL A 119 0.16 -16.24 -23.43
CA VAL A 119 1.24 -16.23 -24.43
C VAL A 119 2.32 -15.19 -24.14
N GLY A 120 2.20 -14.43 -23.04
CA GLY A 120 3.18 -13.44 -22.60
C GLY A 120 2.92 -12.01 -23.06
N ASP A 121 1.81 -11.75 -23.77
CA ASP A 121 1.48 -10.39 -24.22
C ASP A 121 0.87 -9.56 -23.08
N ILE A 122 1.41 -8.35 -22.86
CA ILE A 122 0.79 -7.34 -22.00
C ILE A 122 -0.28 -6.58 -22.77
N ILE A 123 -1.55 -6.82 -22.43
CA ILE A 123 -2.68 -6.17 -23.12
C ILE A 123 -3.26 -4.97 -22.37
N GLN A 124 -2.89 -4.81 -21.08
CA GLN A 124 -3.32 -3.67 -20.28
C GLN A 124 -2.34 -3.39 -19.15
N SER A 125 -1.99 -2.12 -18.98
CA SER A 125 -1.30 -1.57 -17.81
C SER A 125 -1.94 -0.25 -17.40
N LEU A 126 -2.29 -0.10 -16.12
CA LEU A 126 -3.05 1.04 -15.59
C LEU A 126 -2.56 1.41 -14.19
N GLY A 127 -2.02 2.61 -14.06
CA GLY A 127 -1.77 3.32 -12.81
C GLY A 127 -2.93 4.23 -12.44
N ALA A 128 -3.20 4.40 -11.15
CA ALA A 128 -4.17 5.38 -10.64
C ALA A 128 -3.86 5.79 -9.21
N THR A 129 -4.20 7.02 -8.82
CA THR A 129 -4.30 7.38 -7.40
C THR A 129 -5.66 6.92 -6.87
N THR A 130 -5.69 6.46 -5.63
CA THR A 130 -6.94 6.16 -4.93
C THR A 130 -6.89 6.77 -3.54
N HIS A 131 -8.00 7.36 -3.13
CA HIS A 131 -8.18 7.95 -1.82
C HIS A 131 -9.42 7.36 -1.15
N VAL A 132 -9.33 7.12 0.15
CA VAL A 132 -10.47 6.70 0.97
C VAL A 132 -11.33 7.93 1.32
N SER A 133 -12.65 7.74 1.35
CA SER A 133 -13.61 8.81 1.64
C SER A 133 -13.30 9.51 2.97
N ASN A 134 -13.62 10.82 3.07
CA ASN A 134 -13.39 11.59 4.30
C ASN A 134 -14.08 10.96 5.53
N ARG A 135 -15.25 10.32 5.32
CA ARG A 135 -15.99 9.63 6.38
C ARG A 135 -15.20 8.44 6.93
N ASP A 136 -14.67 7.60 6.06
CA ASP A 136 -13.93 6.40 6.47
C ASP A 136 -12.58 6.78 7.10
N ARG A 137 -11.95 7.84 6.61
CA ARG A 137 -10.75 8.45 7.20
C ARG A 137 -10.99 8.93 8.64
N MET A 138 -12.12 9.61 8.90
CA MET A 138 -12.50 10.06 10.24
C MET A 138 -12.78 8.91 11.21
N LEU A 139 -13.31 7.79 10.69
CA LEU A 139 -13.56 6.59 11.48
C LEU A 139 -12.29 5.74 11.70
N GLY A 140 -11.13 6.20 11.22
CA GLY A 140 -9.88 5.44 11.26
C GLY A 140 -9.92 4.17 10.40
N ARG A 141 -10.89 4.07 9.48
CA ARG A 141 -11.12 2.91 8.61
C ARG A 141 -10.32 3.04 7.32
N CYS A 142 -9.00 3.04 7.46
CA CYS A 142 -8.09 2.89 6.34
C CYS A 142 -7.44 1.53 6.48
N SER A 143 -8.23 0.48 6.19
CA SER A 143 -7.72 -0.88 6.24
C SER A 143 -6.66 -1.07 5.17
N TYR A 144 -5.46 -1.36 5.63
CA TYR A 144 -4.38 -1.86 4.81
C TYR A 144 -4.18 -3.33 5.17
N THR A 145 -4.44 -4.20 4.21
CA THR A 145 -4.07 -5.61 4.26
C THR A 145 -3.02 -5.79 3.18
N PRO A 146 -1.75 -6.07 3.53
CA PRO A 146 -0.74 -6.41 2.54
C PRO A 146 -1.20 -7.67 1.77
N PRO A 147 -0.84 -7.80 0.48
CA PRO A 147 -1.02 -9.06 -0.23
C PRO A 147 -0.33 -10.20 0.53
N SER A 148 -1.01 -11.34 0.63
CA SER A 148 -0.42 -12.54 1.23
C SER A 148 0.61 -13.13 0.26
N PRO A 149 1.79 -13.60 0.72
CA PRO A 149 2.75 -14.29 -0.14
C PRO A 149 2.25 -15.66 -0.64
N GLU A 150 1.07 -16.10 -0.18
CA GLU A 150 0.45 -17.39 -0.52
C GLU A 150 -0.75 -17.27 -1.51
N ASP A 151 -1.11 -16.05 -1.93
CA ASP A 151 -2.13 -15.79 -2.97
C ASP A 151 -1.50 -15.63 -4.37
#